data_AF-A0A1B2M354-F1
#
_entry.id   AF-A0A1B2M354-F1
#
_cell.length_a   1.000
_cell.length_b   1.000
_cell.length_c   1.000
_cell.angle_alpha   90.00
_cell.angle_beta   90.00
_cell.angle_gamma   90.00
#
_symmetry.space_group_name_H-M   'P 1'
#
loop_
_entity.id
_entity.type
_entity.pdbx_description
1 polymer ?
#
loop_
_entity_poly.entity_id
_entity_poly.type
_entity_poly.pdbx_seq_one_letter_code
_entity_poly.pdbx_strand_id
1 'polypeptide(L)'
;MSYQHDAYEHNNQKLTSQTTPSQTPSICKVITPPKYVCPIIFIPSIMGSNIKHQTLGQVWKMPNSKVSGITVAKERSKLKPGDLQTQLDHTKTMVDAIRG
;
A
#
# COMPACT_ATOMS: atom_id res chain seq x y z
N MET A 1 -17.08 21.42 -39.43
CA MET A 1 -17.38 22.46 -40.44
C MET A 1 -16.97 23.81 -39.86
N SER A 2 -16.06 24.53 -40.50
CA SER A 2 -15.64 25.86 -40.07
C SER A 2 -16.45 26.91 -40.82
N TYR A 3 -17.12 27.81 -40.10
CA TYR A 3 -17.80 28.96 -40.67
C TYR A 3 -16.86 30.16 -40.65
N GLN A 4 -16.66 30.83 -41.79
CA GLN A 4 -15.91 32.08 -41.85
C GLN A 4 -16.87 33.25 -41.76
N HIS A 5 -16.58 34.19 -40.87
CA HIS A 5 -17.29 35.46 -40.77
C HIS A 5 -16.30 36.61 -40.91
N ASP A 6 -16.72 37.65 -41.61
CA ASP A 6 -15.96 38.89 -41.70
C ASP A 6 -16.14 39.67 -40.38
N ALA A 7 -15.05 40.25 -39.87
CA ALA A 7 -15.09 41.02 -38.64
C ALA A 7 -15.88 42.31 -38.84
N TYR A 8 -16.76 42.66 -37.90
CA TYR A 8 -17.59 43.85 -37.97
C TYR A 8 -16.82 45.18 -37.80
N GLU A 9 -15.50 45.15 -37.59
CA GLU A 9 -14.67 46.36 -37.62
C GLU A 9 -13.43 46.27 -38.52
N HIS A 10 -13.34 47.32 -39.33
CA HIS A 10 -12.39 47.84 -40.30
C HIS A 10 -10.91 47.39 -40.32
N ASN A 11 -10.57 46.09 -40.29
CA ASN A 11 -9.17 45.67 -40.49
C ASN A 11 -8.93 44.37 -41.30
N ASN A 12 -9.88 43.89 -42.11
CA ASN A 12 -9.69 42.79 -43.07
C ASN A 12 -9.05 41.49 -42.52
N GLN A 13 -9.12 41.26 -41.20
CA GLN A 13 -8.62 40.01 -40.60
C GLN A 13 -9.73 38.97 -40.57
N LYS A 14 -9.55 37.87 -41.30
CA LYS A 14 -10.45 36.71 -41.26
C LYS A 14 -10.21 35.91 -39.98
N LEU A 15 -11.18 35.91 -39.07
CA LEU A 15 -11.15 35.09 -37.86
C LEU A 15 -11.82 33.75 -38.13
N THR A 16 -11.06 32.66 -37.99
CA THR A 16 -11.60 31.30 -38.13
C THR A 16 -12.06 30.82 -36.75
N SER A 17 -13.38 30.80 -36.52
CA SER A 17 -13.95 30.26 -35.30
C SER A 17 -13.88 28.73 -35.32
N GLN A 18 -13.06 28.16 -34.45
CA GLN A 18 -13.01 26.72 -34.19
C GLN A 18 -14.06 26.38 -33.14
N THR A 19 -15.22 25.90 -33.58
CA THR A 19 -16.23 25.38 -32.66
C THR A 19 -15.75 24.05 -32.08
N THR A 20 -15.84 23.90 -30.75
CA THR A 20 -15.59 22.65 -30.03
C THR A 20 -16.36 21.50 -30.70
N PRO A 21 -15.75 20.32 -30.92
CA PRO A 21 -16.41 19.22 -31.63
C PRO A 21 -17.76 18.87 -30.98
N SER A 22 -18.82 18.84 -31.80
CA SER A 22 -20.21 18.65 -31.35
C SER A 22 -20.50 17.26 -30.79
N GLN A 23 -19.62 16.30 -31.01
CA GLN A 23 -19.69 14.97 -30.41
C GLN A 23 -18.30 14.52 -29.97
N THR A 24 -18.11 14.45 -28.66
CA THR A 24 -17.04 13.67 -28.06
C THR A 24 -17.69 12.39 -27.54
N PRO A 25 -17.34 11.19 -28.03
CA PRO A 25 -17.83 9.96 -27.41
C PRO A 25 -17.25 9.87 -26.00
N SER A 26 -18.03 10.30 -25.01
CA SER A 26 -17.67 10.30 -23.59
C SER A 26 -17.75 8.89 -23.02
N ILE A 27 -16.88 7.99 -23.49
CA ILE A 27 -16.76 6.63 -22.94
C ILE A 27 -15.68 6.55 -21.84
N CYS A 28 -15.34 7.67 -21.21
CA CYS A 28 -14.42 7.65 -20.07
C CYS A 28 -15.22 7.75 -18.78
N LYS A 29 -15.71 6.61 -18.29
CA LYS A 29 -16.23 6.49 -16.93
C LYS A 29 -15.05 6.41 -15.97
N VAL A 30 -14.55 7.55 -15.53
CA VAL A 30 -13.56 7.61 -14.44
C VAL A 30 -14.30 7.34 -13.14
N ILE A 31 -14.11 6.17 -12.55
CA ILE A 31 -14.57 5.88 -11.20
C ILE A 31 -13.65 6.68 -10.28
N THR A 32 -14.12 7.82 -9.77
CA THR A 32 -13.38 8.56 -8.76
C THR A 32 -13.39 7.71 -7.49
N PRO A 33 -12.24 7.25 -6.97
CA PRO A 33 -12.22 6.53 -5.72
C PRO A 33 -12.77 7.46 -4.62
N PRO A 34 -13.40 6.91 -3.57
CA PRO A 34 -13.92 7.72 -2.48
C PRO A 34 -12.83 8.66 -1.96
N LYS A 35 -13.09 9.97 -2.03
CA LYS A 35 -12.18 11.05 -1.60
C LYS A 35 -11.77 10.90 -0.13
N TYR A 36 -12.60 10.24 0.65
CA TYR A 36 -12.41 9.99 2.06
C TYR A 36 -12.42 8.49 2.30
N VAL A 37 -11.29 7.98 2.76
CA VAL A 37 -11.14 6.60 3.22
C VAL A 37 -11.10 6.62 4.74
N CYS A 38 -11.92 5.78 5.38
CA CYS A 38 -11.78 5.49 6.80
C CYS A 38 -10.80 4.31 6.95
N PRO A 39 -9.56 4.52 7.43
CA PRO A 39 -8.63 3.42 7.62
C PRO A 39 -9.09 2.55 8.80
N ILE A 40 -9.23 1.25 8.56
CA ILE A 40 -9.40 0.27 9.63
C ILE A 40 -7.99 -0.14 10.07
N ILE A 41 -7.61 0.24 11.29
CA ILE A 41 -6.30 -0.08 11.88
C ILE A 41 -6.47 -1.28 12.80
N PHE A 42 -5.81 -2.38 12.47
CA PHE A 42 -5.72 -3.54 13.35
C PHE A 42 -4.43 -3.50 14.15
N ILE A 43 -4.53 -3.44 15.48
CA ILE A 43 -3.38 -3.52 16.39
C ILE A 43 -3.42 -4.88 17.08
N PRO A 44 -2.46 -5.78 16.80
CA PRO A 44 -2.41 -7.08 17.45
C PRO A 44 -2.06 -6.95 18.93
N SER A 45 -2.50 -7.93 19.72
CA SER A 45 -2.26 -7.98 21.17
C SER A 45 -0.93 -8.68 21.52
N ILE A 46 -0.80 -9.15 22.76
CA ILE A 46 0.40 -9.77 23.34
C ILE A 46 0.99 -10.82 22.40
N MET A 47 2.27 -10.62 22.03
CA MET A 47 3.05 -11.50 21.14
C MET A 47 2.43 -11.74 19.75
N GLY A 48 1.49 -10.89 19.33
CA GLY A 48 0.68 -11.06 18.13
C GLY A 48 1.38 -10.72 16.81
N SER A 49 2.46 -9.96 16.87
CA SER A 49 3.24 -9.52 15.71
C SER A 49 4.41 -10.46 15.45
N ASN A 50 4.70 -10.75 14.18
CA ASN A 50 5.95 -11.42 13.82
C ASN A 50 7.13 -10.46 14.02
N ILE A 51 8.26 -10.99 14.49
CA ILE A 51 9.44 -10.21 14.83
C ILE A 51 10.65 -10.81 14.14
N LYS A 52 11.49 -9.95 13.58
CA LYS A 52 12.81 -10.30 13.05
C LYS A 52 13.91 -9.55 13.80
N HIS A 53 15.06 -10.20 13.95
CA HIS A 53 16.29 -9.58 14.39
C HIS A 53 16.95 -8.86 13.21
N GLN A 54 17.66 -7.77 13.47
CA GLN A 54 18.34 -6.96 12.45
C GLN A 54 19.28 -7.78 11.56
N THR A 55 19.95 -8.79 12.13
CA THR A 55 20.96 -9.61 11.43
C THR A 55 20.62 -11.09 11.30
N LEU A 56 19.74 -11.64 12.14
CA LEU A 56 19.49 -13.10 12.21
C LEU A 56 18.23 -13.53 11.44
N GLY A 57 17.46 -12.57 10.92
CA GLY A 57 16.18 -12.86 10.27
C GLY A 57 15.06 -13.08 11.29
N GLN A 58 14.07 -13.91 10.94
CA GLN A 58 12.87 -14.10 11.75
C GLN A 58 13.18 -14.80 13.08
N VAL A 59 12.79 -14.19 14.20
CA VAL A 59 13.05 -14.70 15.57
C VAL A 59 11.77 -14.95 16.37
N TRP A 60 10.63 -14.40 15.96
CA TRP A 60 9.33 -14.69 16.56
C TRP A 60 8.24 -14.80 15.49
N LYS A 61 7.47 -15.88 15.57
CA LYS A 61 6.28 -16.12 14.76
C LYS A 61 5.28 -16.97 15.52
N MET A 62 4.02 -16.59 15.47
CA MET A 62 2.92 -17.43 15.94
C MET A 62 2.40 -18.36 14.83
N PRO A 63 1.81 -19.51 15.16
CA PRO A 63 1.79 -20.15 16.48
C PRO A 63 3.11 -20.84 16.81
N ASN A 64 3.49 -20.87 18.09
CA ASN A 64 4.72 -21.50 18.58
C ASN A 64 4.51 -22.41 19.81
N SER A 65 3.27 -22.85 20.03
CA SER A 65 2.91 -23.78 21.10
C SER A 65 3.04 -25.24 20.65
N LYS A 66 3.04 -26.17 21.61
CA LYS A 66 2.98 -27.62 21.33
C LYS A 66 1.64 -28.08 20.73
N VAL A 67 0.62 -27.22 20.66
CA VAL A 67 -0.72 -27.57 20.16
C VAL A 67 -0.92 -27.10 18.72
N SER A 68 -0.57 -25.85 18.41
CA SER A 68 -0.84 -25.24 17.11
C SER A 68 0.43 -24.89 16.31
N GLY A 69 1.61 -24.98 16.92
CA GLY A 69 2.88 -24.52 16.35
C GLY A 69 4.05 -25.48 16.57
N ILE A 70 3.81 -26.79 16.48
CA ILE A 70 4.76 -27.84 16.89
C ILE A 70 6.13 -27.68 16.23
N THR A 71 6.19 -27.39 14.94
CA THR A 71 7.46 -27.20 14.22
C THR A 71 8.26 -26.03 14.79
N VAL A 72 7.62 -24.87 14.94
CA VAL A 72 8.24 -23.66 15.52
C VAL A 72 8.63 -23.90 16.98
N ALA A 73 7.77 -24.57 17.76
CA ALA A 73 8.06 -24.92 19.14
C ALA A 73 9.30 -25.83 19.25
N LYS A 74 9.41 -26.82 18.36
CA LYS A 74 10.55 -27.75 18.30
C LYS A 74 11.83 -27.04 17.89
N GLU A 75 11.78 -26.15 16.90
CA GLU A 75 12.94 -25.35 16.50
C GLU A 75 13.41 -24.43 17.64
N ARG A 76 12.48 -23.74 18.30
CA ARG A 76 12.80 -22.89 19.45
C ARG A 76 13.33 -23.67 20.64
N SER A 77 12.87 -24.90 20.85
CA SER A 77 13.36 -25.76 21.93
C SER A 77 14.84 -26.16 21.78
N LYS A 78 15.41 -26.04 20.57
CA LYS A 78 16.83 -26.31 20.32
C LYS A 78 17.73 -25.13 20.73
N LEU A 79 17.17 -23.94 20.91
CA LEU A 79 17.90 -22.74 21.28
C LEU A 79 18.13 -22.71 22.80
N LYS A 80 19.30 -22.24 23.24
CA LYS A 80 19.58 -22.08 24.66
C LYS A 80 18.85 -20.84 25.21
N PRO A 81 18.55 -20.79 26.52
CA PRO A 81 17.91 -19.62 27.12
C PRO A 81 18.66 -18.30 26.87
N GLY A 82 20.00 -18.30 26.92
CA GLY A 82 20.80 -17.10 26.63
C GLY A 82 20.70 -16.63 25.17
N ASP A 83 20.60 -17.57 24.23
CA ASP A 83 20.43 -17.26 22.80
C ASP A 83 19.06 -16.63 22.57
N LEU A 84 18.01 -17.18 23.19
CA LEU A 84 16.65 -16.64 23.11
C LEU A 84 16.56 -15.22 23.68
N GLN A 85 17.23 -14.97 24.81
CA GLN A 85 17.27 -13.64 25.44
C GLN A 85 17.96 -12.63 24.51
N THR A 86 19.05 -13.01 23.86
CA THR A 86 19.80 -12.14 22.95
C THR A 86 19.02 -11.89 21.65
N GLN A 87 18.31 -12.91 21.14
CA GLN A 87 17.52 -12.82 19.91
C GLN A 87 16.25 -11.98 20.07
N LEU A 88 15.65 -11.96 21.27
CA LEU A 88 14.43 -11.21 21.58
C LEU A 88 14.72 -9.89 22.32
N ASP A 89 15.87 -9.28 22.05
CA ASP A 89 16.24 -7.96 22.53
C ASP A 89 15.43 -6.88 21.77
N HIS A 90 14.72 -6.02 22.51
CA HIS A 90 13.89 -4.96 21.94
C HIS A 90 14.70 -3.91 21.14
N THR A 91 16.00 -3.79 21.40
CA THR A 91 16.88 -2.85 20.69
C THR A 91 17.38 -3.40 19.35
N LYS A 92 17.34 -4.72 19.17
CA LYS A 92 17.87 -5.43 17.99
C LYS A 92 16.80 -6.08 17.13
N THR A 93 15.54 -5.91 17.50
CA THR A 93 14.39 -6.51 16.84
C THR A 93 13.46 -5.48 16.22
N MET A 94 12.70 -5.91 15.21
CA MET A 94 11.71 -5.08 14.52
C MET A 94 10.56 -5.95 14.00
N VAL A 95 9.45 -5.31 13.63
CA VAL A 95 8.31 -5.99 13.02
C VAL A 95 8.74 -6.65 11.71
N ASP A 96 8.43 -7.93 11.58
CA ASP A 96 8.62 -8.67 10.34
C ASP A 96 7.38 -8.48 9.43
N ALA A 97 7.45 -7.46 8.58
CA ALA A 97 6.35 -7.05 7.71
C ALA A 97 6.23 -7.88 6.41
N ILE A 98 6.84 -9.07 6.32
CA ILE A 98 6.77 -9.90 5.12
C ILE A 98 5.30 -10.18 4.79
N ARG A 99 4.89 -9.71 3.61
CA ARG A 99 3.58 -9.91 3.00
C ARG A 99 3.42 -11.41 2.70
N GLY A 100 2.41 -12.03 3.30
CA GLY A 100 1.83 -13.25 2.73
C GLY A 100 1.14 -12.95 1.40
#